data_AF-A0A9P0KB95-F1
#
_entry.id   AF-A0A9P0KB95-F1
#
_cell.length_a   1.000
_cell.length_b   1.000
_cell.length_c   1.000
_cell.angle_alpha   90.00
_cell.angle_beta   90.00
_cell.angle_gamma   90.00
#
_symmetry.space_group_name_H-M   'P 1'
#
loop_
_entity.id
_entity.type
_entity.pdbx_description
1 polymer ?
#
loop_
_entity_poly.entity_id
_entity_poly.type
_entity_poly.pdbx_seq_one_letter_code
_entity_poly.pdbx_strand_id
1 'polypeptide(L)'
;MPRFWIKKTKRIVPPSDVMKAAVEEVLGGAKLRATARKYDIDKQTLSRYVKKRNLDAPAENITYSPDFKTALPIKKTLVYRII
;
A
#
# COMPACT_ATOMS: atom_id res chain seq x y z
N MET A 1 -3.70 -12.49 -38.07
CA MET A 1 -3.47 -13.36 -36.89
C MET A 1 -4.05 -12.68 -35.65
N PRO A 2 -4.94 -13.32 -34.88
CA PRO A 2 -5.47 -12.76 -33.64
C PRO A 2 -4.37 -12.69 -32.56
N ARG A 3 -4.32 -11.59 -31.81
CA ARG A 3 -3.35 -11.39 -30.72
C ARG A 3 -4.02 -11.68 -29.38
N PHE A 4 -3.64 -12.80 -28.75
CA PHE A 4 -4.12 -13.16 -27.42
C PHE A 4 -3.25 -12.49 -26.35
N TRP A 5 -3.85 -11.67 -25.49
CA TRP A 5 -3.13 -11.00 -24.42
C TRP A 5 -2.94 -11.95 -23.23
N ILE A 6 -1.78 -12.61 -23.17
CA ILE A 6 -1.42 -13.49 -22.06
C ILE A 6 -0.64 -12.68 -21.01
N LYS A 7 -1.04 -12.77 -19.75
CA LYS A 7 -0.29 -12.16 -18.65
C LYS A 7 1.09 -12.82 -18.55
N LYS A 8 2.15 -12.00 -18.58
CA LYS A 8 3.54 -12.49 -18.50
C LYS A 8 3.98 -12.90 -17.09
N THR A 9 3.30 -12.43 -16.03
CA THR A 9 3.73 -12.62 -14.63
C THR A 9 2.59 -13.15 -13.77
N LYS A 10 2.92 -14.06 -12.84
CA LYS A 10 2.00 -14.61 -11.82
C LYS A 10 1.92 -13.68 -10.60
N ARG A 11 1.77 -12.37 -10.82
CA ARG A 11 1.64 -11.41 -9.73
C ARG A 11 0.26 -11.58 -9.09
N ILE A 12 0.25 -12.03 -7.85
CA ILE A 12 -0.95 -12.16 -7.03
C ILE A 12 -1.06 -10.89 -6.18
N VAL A 13 -2.28 -10.39 -6.03
CA VAL A 13 -2.56 -9.30 -5.08
C VAL A 13 -2.68 -9.95 -3.71
N PRO A 14 -1.79 -9.64 -2.74
CA PRO A 14 -1.92 -10.16 -1.40
C PRO A 14 -3.16 -9.56 -0.72
N PRO A 15 -3.84 -10.33 0.16
CA PRO A 15 -4.97 -9.81 0.92
C PRO A 15 -4.54 -8.68 1.86
N SER A 16 -5.48 -7.78 2.16
CA SER A 16 -5.22 -6.55 2.95
C SER A 16 -4.55 -6.83 4.28
N ASP A 17 -5.00 -7.88 4.97
CA ASP A 17 -4.57 -8.21 6.33
C ASP A 17 -3.11 -8.70 6.35
N VAL A 18 -2.74 -9.48 5.33
CA VAL A 18 -1.37 -9.97 5.13
C VAL A 18 -0.43 -8.81 4.80
N MET A 19 -0.87 -7.88 3.95
CA MET A 19 -0.08 -6.67 3.65
C MET A 19 0.12 -5.80 4.90
N LYS A 20 -0.93 -5.63 5.71
CA LYS A 20 -0.85 -4.85 6.96
C LYS A 20 0.14 -5.46 7.94
N ALA A 21 0.04 -6.76 8.20
CA ALA A 21 0.97 -7.49 9.08
C ALA A 21 2.42 -7.40 8.57
N ALA A 22 2.64 -7.56 7.27
CA ALA A 22 3.97 -7.46 6.67
C ALA A 22 4.59 -6.06 6.82
N VAL A 23 3.79 -5.00 6.69
CA VAL A 23 4.24 -3.62 6.86
C VAL A 23 4.57 -3.32 8.32
N GLU A 24 3.73 -3.76 9.25
CA GLU A 24 3.95 -3.59 10.70
C GLU A 24 5.22 -4.31 11.15
N GLU A 25 5.47 -5.53 10.67
CA GLU A 25 6.70 -6.28 10.98
C GLU A 25 7.96 -5.55 10.47
N VAL A 26 7.91 -4.93 9.29
CA VAL A 26 9.03 -4.14 8.77
C VAL A 26 9.23 -2.85 9.57
N LEU A 27 8.16 -2.18 9.99
CA LEU A 27 8.25 -1.00 10.84
C LEU A 27 8.79 -1.33 12.23
N GLY A 28 8.53 -2.55 12.73
CA GLY A 28 9.15 -3.10 13.94
C GLY A 28 10.64 -3.44 13.81
N GLY A 29 11.27 -3.19 12.66
CA GLY A 29 12.70 -3.37 12.43
C GLY A 29 13.09 -4.63 11.66
N ALA A 30 12.12 -5.43 11.19
CA ALA A 30 12.43 -6.61 10.40
C ALA A 30 12.98 -6.26 9.01
N LYS A 31 13.85 -7.13 8.47
CA LYS A 31 14.44 -6.95 7.14
C LYS A 31 13.39 -7.08 6.04
N LEU A 32 13.26 -6.07 5.20
CA LEU A 32 12.28 -6.00 4.10
C LEU A 32 12.32 -7.20 3.14
N ARG A 33 13.51 -7.73 2.81
CA ARG A 33 13.63 -8.92 1.96
C ARG A 33 13.14 -10.20 2.65
N ALA A 34 13.35 -10.31 3.96
CA ALA A 34 12.95 -11.50 4.73
C ALA A 34 11.44 -11.52 4.93
N THR A 35 10.84 -10.38 5.29
CA THR A 35 9.39 -10.24 5.45
C THR A 35 8.66 -10.44 4.12
N ALA A 36 9.18 -9.88 3.01
CA ALA A 36 8.62 -10.11 1.67
C ALA A 36 8.53 -11.62 1.33
N ARG A 37 9.58 -12.39 1.62
CA ARG A 37 9.58 -13.84 1.40
C ARG A 37 8.62 -14.59 2.33
N LYS A 38 8.55 -14.18 3.61
CA LYS A 38 7.69 -14.79 4.62
C LYS A 38 6.20 -14.70 4.24
N TYR A 39 5.78 -13.58 3.66
CA TYR A 39 4.39 -13.33 3.30
C TYR A 39 4.08 -13.57 1.81
N ASP A 40 5.04 -14.07 1.03
CA ASP A 40 4.94 -14.23 -0.43
C ASP A 40 4.51 -12.95 -1.16
N ILE A 41 5.06 -11.81 -0.72
CA ILE A 41 4.79 -10.49 -1.30
C ILE A 41 6.02 -10.05 -2.11
N ASP A 42 5.79 -9.49 -3.29
CA ASP A 42 6.88 -8.86 -4.03
C ASP A 42 7.52 -7.72 -3.21
N LYS A 43 8.85 -7.75 -3.11
CA LYS A 43 9.67 -6.78 -2.36
C LYS A 43 9.32 -5.34 -2.75
N GLN A 44 9.10 -5.09 -4.05
CA GLN A 44 8.76 -3.75 -4.54
C GLN A 44 7.41 -3.28 -3.98
N THR A 45 6.41 -4.17 -3.96
CA THR A 45 5.08 -3.91 -3.41
C THR A 45 5.17 -3.60 -1.93
N LEU A 46 5.86 -4.43 -1.14
CA LEU A 46 6.03 -4.21 0.28
C LEU A 46 6.73 -2.87 0.57
N SER A 47 7.82 -2.57 -0.14
CA SER A 47 8.55 -1.31 0.01
C SER A 47 7.69 -0.08 -0.29
N ARG A 48 6.80 -0.17 -1.29
CA ARG A 48 5.86 0.91 -1.62
C ARG A 48 4.89 1.17 -0.46
N TYR A 49 4.32 0.12 0.13
CA TYR A 49 3.36 0.29 1.25
C TYR A 49 4.03 0.77 2.54
N VAL A 50 5.26 0.33 2.83
CA VAL A 50 6.04 0.86 3.97
C VAL A 50 6.28 2.37 3.81
N LYS A 51 6.69 2.82 2.61
CA LYS A 51 6.84 4.26 2.33
C LYS A 51 5.54 5.03 2.50
N LYS A 52 4.43 4.49 2.00
CA LYS A 52 3.10 5.11 2.17
C LYS A 52 2.74 5.26 3.65
N ARG A 53 2.97 4.22 4.46
CA ARG A 53 2.72 4.25 5.90
C ARG A 53 3.54 5.30 6.65
N ASN A 54 4.74 5.63 6.18
CA ASN A 54 5.58 6.69 6.76
C ASN A 54 5.17 8.10 6.33
N LEU A 55 4.54 8.24 5.16
CA LEU A 55 4.09 9.54 4.62
C LEU A 55 2.69 9.92 5.13
N ASP A 56 1.80 8.93 5.30
CA ASP A 56 0.44 9.12 5.79
C ASP A 56 0.38 8.79 7.30
N ALA A 57 0.24 9.80 8.17
CA ALA A 57 -0.12 9.62 9.59
C ALA A 57 -1.58 10.03 9.83
N PRO A 58 -2.37 9.41 10.74
CA PRO A 58 -2.20 8.17 11.50
C PRO A 58 -2.96 6.99 10.85
N ALA A 59 -2.90 5.84 11.53
CA ALA A 59 -3.16 4.48 11.08
C ALA A 59 -4.49 4.14 10.40
N GLU A 60 -5.48 5.03 10.45
CA GLU A 60 -6.89 4.63 10.39
C GLU A 60 -7.49 4.59 8.98
N ASN A 61 -6.82 5.14 7.97
CA ASN A 61 -7.39 5.26 6.62
C ASN A 61 -6.49 4.71 5.50
N ILE A 62 -5.63 3.71 5.77
CA ILE A 62 -4.82 3.11 4.71
C ILE A 62 -5.55 1.92 4.11
N THR A 63 -6.19 2.13 2.97
CA THR A 63 -6.68 1.04 2.12
C THR A 63 -5.48 0.35 1.45
N TYR A 64 -5.21 -0.90 1.84
CA TYR A 64 -4.22 -1.78 1.19
C TYR A 64 -4.79 -2.40 -0.09
N SER A 65 -5.38 -1.57 -0.95
CA SER A 65 -5.87 -1.97 -2.28
C SER A 65 -4.78 -1.73 -3.33
N PRO A 66 -4.66 -2.60 -4.36
CA PRO A 66 -3.82 -2.33 -5.53
C PRO A 66 -4.35 -1.17 -6.38
N ASP A 67 -5.65 -0.85 -6.27
CA ASP A 67 -6.28 0.27 -6.96
C ASP A 67 -6.06 1.54 -6.14
N PHE A 68 -5.00 2.26 -6.47
CA PHE A 68 -4.66 3.56 -5.89
C PHE A 68 -5.64 4.64 -6.38
N LYS A 69 -6.90 4.62 -5.94
CA LYS A 69 -7.72 5.84 -5.97
C LYS A 69 -7.21 6.74 -4.86
N THR A 70 -6.29 7.65 -5.19
CA THR A 70 -5.94 8.75 -4.28
C THR A 70 -7.22 9.48 -3.93
N ALA A 71 -7.70 9.35 -2.69
CA ALA A 71 -8.70 10.28 -2.19
C ALA A 71 -8.07 11.67 -2.31
N LEU A 72 -8.71 12.55 -3.08
CA LEU A 72 -8.30 13.94 -3.23
C LEU A 72 -8.07 14.52 -1.82
N PRO A 73 -7.06 15.39 -1.64
CA PRO A 73 -6.84 16.02 -0.34
C PRO A 73 -8.16 16.66 0.09
N ILE A 74 -8.64 16.29 1.28
CA ILE A 74 -9.79 16.93 1.92
C ILE A 74 -9.46 18.42 1.88
N LYS A 75 -10.15 19.18 1.03
CA LYS A 75 -10.00 20.64 0.98
C LYS A 75 -10.26 21.10 2.41
N LYS A 76 -9.22 21.59 3.11
CA LYS A 76 -9.40 22.30 4.37
C LYS A 76 -10.36 23.43 4.07
N THR A 77 -11.62 23.28 4.44
CA THR A 77 -12.57 24.38 4.45
C THR A 77 -12.06 25.34 5.50
N LEU A 78 -11.27 26.33 5.09
CA LEU A 78 -11.02 27.53 5.87
C LEU A 78 -12.38 28.17 6.09
N VAL A 79 -12.94 27.94 7.28
CA VAL A 79 -14.10 28.67 7.76
C VAL A 79 -13.61 30.09 7.99
N TYR A 80 -13.82 30.97 7.00
CA TYR A 80 -13.77 32.40 7.23
C TYR A 80 -14.95 32.75 8.14
N ARG A 81 -14.70 32.79 9.44
CA ARG A 81 -15.63 33.39 10.40
C ARG A 81 -15.43 34.90 10.32
N ILE A 82 -16.23 35.52 9.46
CA ILE A 82 -16.53 36.95 9.53
C ILE A 82 -17.48 37.13 10.72
N ILE A 83 -17.08 37.98 11.66
CA ILE A 83 -17.83 38.93 12.53
C ILE A 83 -16.93 39.24 13.72
#